data_AF-A0A661I3M8-F1
#
_entry.id   AF-A0A661I3M8-F1
#
_cell.length_a   1.000
_cell.length_b   1.000
_cell.length_c   1.000
_cell.angle_alpha   90.00
_cell.angle_beta   90.00
_cell.angle_gamma   90.00
#
_symmetry.space_group_name_H-M   'P 1'
#
loop_
_entity.id
_entity.type
_entity.pdbx_description
1 polymer ?
#
loop_
_entity_poly.entity_id
_entity_poly.type
_entity_poly.pdbx_seq_one_letter_code
_entity_poly.pdbx_strand_id
1 'polypeptide(L)'
;ELVQLLNVSKEYLELEDGFVLEFRVVERGNDLKWRQTLNDIGSNGTSTLVKSIINISMLKMVSKNIVKDSSIVSHCILDEIGTISTEYFRELKDFVNESGFVFLNGMPTEDDILMSMYPTIYVGQNFGEYSRMVLASKVSL
;
A
#
# COMPACT_ATOMS: atom_id res chain seq x y z
N GLU A 1 24.15 20.60 24.37
CA GLU A 1 22.72 20.96 24.47
C GLU A 1 21.80 20.02 23.68
N LEU A 2 21.90 19.90 22.35
CA LEU A 2 21.02 19.02 21.54
C LEU A 2 21.09 17.52 21.89
N VAL A 3 22.29 16.96 22.11
CA VAL A 3 22.49 15.53 22.49
C VAL A 3 21.82 15.20 23.83
N GLN A 4 21.84 16.12 24.80
CA GLN A 4 21.17 15.95 26.10
C GLN A 4 19.64 16.07 25.99
N LEU A 5 19.15 16.86 25.03
CA LEU A 5 17.72 17.08 24.79
C LEU A 5 17.05 15.88 24.09
N LEU A 6 17.81 15.17 23.26
CA LEU A 6 17.37 13.95 22.57
C LEU A 6 17.58 12.67 23.40
N ASN A 7 18.24 12.78 24.56
CA ASN A 7 18.50 11.67 25.50
C ASN A 7 19.17 10.44 24.84
N VAL A 8 20.00 10.65 23.82
CA VAL A 8 20.64 9.59 23.04
C VAL A 8 22.09 9.41 23.50
N SER A 9 22.51 8.16 23.74
CA SER A 9 23.91 7.83 24.07
C SER A 9 24.81 7.67 22.84
N LYS A 10 24.50 8.38 21.74
CA LYS A 10 25.27 8.30 20.48
C LYS A 10 26.40 9.34 20.48
N GLU A 11 27.54 8.97 19.92
CA GLU A 11 28.70 9.88 19.73
C GLU A 11 28.43 10.92 18.63
N TYR A 12 27.58 10.58 17.66
CA TYR A 12 27.14 11.44 16.56
C TYR A 12 25.62 11.43 16.45
N LEU A 13 25.03 12.59 16.13
CA LEU A 13 23.60 12.70 15.83
C LEU A 13 23.38 12.57 14.32
N GLU A 14 22.38 11.79 13.94
CA GLU A 14 21.87 11.72 12.59
C GLU A 14 20.66 12.64 12.43
N LEU A 15 20.35 13.05 11.20
CA LEU A 15 19.18 13.90 10.93
C LEU A 15 17.89 13.27 11.46
N GLU A 16 17.75 11.94 11.32
CA GLU A 16 16.59 11.20 11.81
C GLU A 16 16.38 11.30 13.33
N ASP A 17 17.44 11.50 14.12
CA ASP A 17 17.32 11.65 15.58
C ASP A 17 16.54 12.93 15.96
N GLY A 18 16.41 13.90 15.04
CA GLY A 18 15.67 15.15 15.26
C GLY A 18 14.20 15.13 14.83
N PHE A 19 13.71 14.02 14.24
CA PHE A 19 12.35 13.95 13.69
C PHE A 19 11.55 12.79 14.29
N VAL A 20 10.26 13.02 14.49
CA VAL A 20 9.29 11.98 14.84
C VAL A 20 8.27 11.88 13.72
N LEU A 21 8.11 10.68 13.17
CA LEU A 21 7.10 10.42 12.15
C LEU A 21 5.75 10.10 12.82
N GLU A 22 4.72 10.86 12.45
CA GLU A 22 3.35 10.65 12.87
C GLU A 22 2.41 10.62 11.66
N PHE A 23 1.33 9.84 11.78
CA PHE A 23 0.31 9.72 10.76
C PHE A 23 -1.02 10.26 11.30
N ARG A 24 -1.71 11.06 10.48
CA ARG A 24 -3.09 11.49 10.76
C ARG A 24 -4.01 10.82 9.76
N VAL A 25 -4.93 10.01 10.27
CA VAL A 25 -5.90 9.29 9.44
C VAL A 25 -7.27 9.92 9.63
N VAL A 26 -7.89 10.36 8.54
CA VAL A 26 -9.25 10.89 8.52
C VAL A 26 -10.09 10.01 7.61
N GLU A 27 -11.03 9.28 8.19
CA GLU A 27 -11.89 8.33 7.47
C GLU A 27 -13.33 8.85 7.50
N ARG A 28 -13.90 9.22 6.33
CA ARG A 28 -15.30 9.67 6.22
C ARG A 28 -15.69 10.77 7.21
N GLY A 29 -14.75 11.69 7.48
CA GLY A 29 -14.92 12.79 8.44
C GLY A 29 -14.60 12.43 9.90
N ASN A 30 -14.29 11.17 10.20
CA ASN A 30 -13.79 10.73 11.50
C ASN A 30 -12.27 10.87 11.57
N ASP A 31 -11.77 11.76 12.43
CA ASP A 31 -10.34 11.99 12.63
C ASP A 31 -9.81 11.10 13.77
N LEU A 32 -8.93 10.16 13.41
CA LEU A 32 -8.29 9.23 14.35
C LEU A 32 -7.10 9.85 15.12
N LYS A 33 -6.86 11.16 14.89
CA LYS A 33 -5.78 11.97 15.44
C LYS A 33 -4.40 11.51 14.96
N TRP A 34 -3.37 12.27 15.32
CA TRP A 34 -1.98 11.91 15.07
C TRP A 34 -1.58 10.68 15.88
N ARG A 35 -0.91 9.73 15.22
CA ARG A 35 -0.43 8.47 15.81
C ARG A 35 0.95 8.11 15.25
N GLN A 36 1.83 7.62 16.11
CA GLN A 36 3.14 7.09 15.71
C GLN A 36 3.06 5.63 15.21
N THR A 37 2.11 4.86 15.74
CA THR A 37 1.90 3.45 15.37
C THR A 37 0.57 3.27 14.65
N LEU A 38 0.54 2.34 13.70
CA LEU A 38 -0.66 1.98 12.93
C LEU A 38 -1.42 0.77 13.51
N ASN A 39 -1.03 0.35 14.73
CA ASN A 39 -1.73 -0.69 15.46
C ASN A 39 -3.05 -0.08 15.97
N ASP A 40 -4.18 -0.74 15.68
CA ASP A 40 -5.52 -0.34 16.13
C ASP A 40 -6.09 0.95 15.51
N ILE A 41 -5.70 1.27 14.27
CA ILE A 41 -6.34 2.34 13.49
C ILE A 41 -7.64 1.82 12.85
N GLY A 42 -8.76 2.31 13.37
CA GLY A 42 -10.08 2.08 12.79
C GLY A 42 -10.45 0.59 12.71
N SER A 43 -11.11 0.20 11.62
CA SER A 43 -11.43 -1.20 11.34
C SER A 43 -10.21 -1.97 10.80
N ASN A 44 -10.29 -3.31 10.75
CA ASN A 44 -9.25 -4.12 10.10
C ASN A 44 -9.03 -3.70 8.63
N GLY A 45 -10.11 -3.38 7.92
CA GLY A 45 -10.03 -2.88 6.55
C GLY A 45 -9.36 -1.51 6.44
N THR A 46 -9.66 -0.61 7.37
CA THR A 46 -9.05 0.73 7.46
C THR A 46 -7.56 0.63 7.74
N SER A 47 -7.16 -0.18 8.73
CA SER A 47 -5.73 -0.41 9.05
C SER A 47 -4.98 -0.98 7.84
N THR A 48 -5.57 -1.95 7.15
CA THR A 48 -4.98 -2.57 5.96
C THR A 48 -4.81 -1.57 4.82
N LEU A 49 -5.82 -0.75 4.55
CA LEU A 49 -5.76 0.31 3.54
C LEU A 49 -4.67 1.34 3.87
N VAL A 50 -4.67 1.87 5.10
CA VAL A 50 -3.70 2.89 5.54
C VAL A 50 -2.27 2.37 5.46
N LYS A 51 -2.02 1.15 5.93
CA LYS A 51 -0.70 0.49 5.83
C LYS A 51 -0.26 0.34 4.37
N SER A 52 -1.18 -0.04 3.48
CA SER A 52 -0.92 -0.17 2.06
C SER A 52 -0.53 1.18 1.43
N ILE A 53 -1.30 2.24 1.69
CA ILE A 53 -1.02 3.59 1.19
C ILE A 53 0.37 4.07 1.64
N ILE A 54 0.71 3.87 2.92
CA ILE A 54 2.01 4.26 3.48
C ILE A 54 3.14 3.48 2.79
N ASN A 55 3.00 2.16 2.64
CA ASN A 55 4.00 1.33 1.96
C ASN A 55 4.20 1.75 0.49
N ILE A 56 3.13 1.96 -0.26
CA ILE A 56 3.19 2.45 -1.65
C ILE A 56 3.85 3.83 -1.71
N SER A 57 3.55 4.73 -0.77
CA SER A 57 4.13 6.07 -0.71
C SER A 57 5.64 6.01 -0.48
N MET A 58 6.11 5.16 0.44
CA MET A 58 7.53 4.93 0.67
C MET A 58 8.20 4.33 -0.57
N LEU A 59 7.59 3.33 -1.19
CA LEU A 59 8.09 2.73 -2.44
C LEU A 59 8.17 3.77 -3.57
N LYS A 60 7.17 4.66 -3.70
CA LYS A 60 7.19 5.76 -4.68
C LYS A 60 8.36 6.71 -4.43
N MET A 61 8.62 7.07 -3.18
CA MET A 61 9.74 7.93 -2.82
C MET A 61 11.08 7.28 -3.17
N VAL A 62 11.27 6.00 -2.84
CA VAL A 62 12.51 5.29 -3.10
C VAL A 62 12.70 5.01 -4.59
N SER A 63 11.67 4.53 -5.28
CA SER A 63 11.72 4.20 -6.72
C SER A 63 12.10 5.40 -7.58
N LYS A 64 11.62 6.62 -7.27
CA LYS A 64 12.04 7.85 -7.96
C LYS A 64 13.55 8.11 -7.93
N ASN A 65 14.26 7.61 -6.91
CA ASN A 65 15.70 7.75 -6.78
C ASN A 65 16.48 6.65 -7.52
N ILE A 66 15.87 5.48 -7.71
CA ILE A 66 16.51 4.29 -8.30
C ILE A 66 16.19 4.16 -9.79
N VAL A 67 14.90 4.23 -10.14
CA VAL A 67 14.39 4.06 -11.50
C VAL A 67 14.44 5.42 -12.21
N LYS A 68 15.54 5.67 -12.93
CA LYS A 68 15.74 6.89 -13.71
C LYS A 68 15.25 6.76 -15.15
N ASP A 69 15.13 5.53 -15.65
CA ASP A 69 14.67 5.24 -16.99
C ASP A 69 13.15 5.08 -17.01
N SER A 70 12.48 5.93 -17.78
CA SER A 70 11.03 5.91 -17.98
C SER A 70 10.53 4.67 -18.75
N SER A 71 11.41 3.90 -19.39
CA SER A 71 11.02 2.65 -20.06
C SER A 71 10.82 1.49 -19.09
N ILE A 72 11.25 1.62 -17.82
CA ILE A 72 11.13 0.55 -16.82
C ILE A 72 9.76 0.67 -16.15
N VAL A 73 8.89 -0.30 -16.41
CA VAL A 73 7.60 -0.42 -15.74
C VAL A 73 7.79 -1.07 -14.37
N SER A 74 7.37 -0.37 -13.32
CA SER A 74 7.42 -0.88 -11.95
C SER A 74 6.05 -1.45 -11.54
N HIS A 75 6.03 -2.72 -11.15
CA HIS A 75 4.82 -3.38 -10.66
C HIS A 75 4.77 -3.32 -9.14
N CYS A 76 3.62 -2.95 -8.57
CA CYS A 76 3.34 -3.04 -7.15
C CYS A 76 2.42 -4.23 -6.90
N ILE A 77 2.97 -5.28 -6.26
CA ILE A 77 2.25 -6.49 -5.91
C ILE A 77 1.75 -6.34 -4.48
N LEU A 78 0.43 -6.38 -4.28
CA LEU A 78 -0.16 -6.44 -2.95
C LEU A 78 -0.87 -7.78 -2.74
N ASP A 79 -0.51 -8.44 -1.66
CA ASP A 79 -1.16 -9.65 -1.17
C ASP A 79 -2.22 -9.30 -0.11
N GLU A 80 -3.15 -10.22 0.15
CA GLU A 80 -4.17 -10.14 1.21
C GLU A 80 -5.17 -8.95 1.14
N ILE A 81 -5.18 -8.20 0.03
CA ILE A 81 -6.14 -7.10 -0.18
C ILE A 81 -7.59 -7.57 -0.40
N GLY A 82 -7.85 -8.88 -0.47
CA GLY A 82 -9.21 -9.42 -0.50
C GLY A 82 -10.01 -9.19 0.80
N THR A 83 -9.36 -8.66 1.85
CA THR A 83 -9.96 -8.39 3.17
C THR A 83 -10.56 -6.99 3.31
N ILE A 84 -10.29 -6.07 2.37
CA ILE A 84 -10.85 -4.70 2.38
C ILE A 84 -12.12 -4.61 1.53
N SER A 85 -12.94 -3.59 1.79
CA SER A 85 -14.17 -3.37 1.02
C SER A 85 -13.88 -3.03 -0.44
N THR A 86 -14.83 -3.30 -1.33
CA THR A 86 -14.77 -2.96 -2.76
C THR A 86 -14.50 -1.48 -3.02
N GLU A 87 -14.99 -0.60 -2.13
CA GLU A 87 -14.76 0.84 -2.18
C GLU A 87 -13.29 1.19 -1.87
N TYR A 88 -12.76 0.67 -0.77
CA TYR A 88 -11.35 0.86 -0.38
C TYR A 88 -10.38 0.26 -1.39
N PHE A 89 -10.77 -0.85 -2.01
CA PHE A 89 -10.03 -1.45 -3.08
C PHE A 89 -9.92 -0.53 -4.31
N ARG A 90 -11.03 0.11 -4.70
CA ARG A 90 -11.05 1.06 -5.82
C ARG A 90 -10.13 2.25 -5.52
N GLU A 91 -10.24 2.83 -4.33
CA GLU A 91 -9.39 3.94 -3.89
C GLU A 91 -7.91 3.55 -3.88
N LEU A 92 -7.58 2.37 -3.36
CA LEU A 92 -6.22 1.85 -3.34
C LEU A 92 -5.67 1.64 -4.76
N LYS A 93 -6.46 1.06 -5.66
CA LYS A 93 -6.08 0.88 -7.06
C LYS A 93 -5.75 2.22 -7.72
N ASP A 94 -6.60 3.22 -7.54
CA ASP A 94 -6.41 4.54 -8.14
C ASP A 94 -5.15 5.21 -7.57
N PHE A 95 -4.92 5.11 -6.26
CA PHE A 95 -3.70 5.58 -5.61
C PHE A 95 -2.41 4.92 -6.14
N VAL A 96 -2.42 3.60 -6.38
CA VAL A 96 -1.28 2.89 -6.96
C VAL A 96 -0.97 3.38 -8.37
N ASN A 97 -2.01 3.54 -9.21
CA ASN A 97 -1.86 4.03 -10.58
C ASN A 97 -1.28 5.46 -10.61
N GLU A 98 -1.78 6.36 -9.75
CA GLU A 98 -1.25 7.73 -9.59
C GLU A 98 0.17 7.76 -9.00
N SER A 99 0.57 6.67 -8.35
CA SER A 99 1.92 6.49 -7.83
C SER A 99 2.96 6.12 -8.88
N GLY A 100 2.51 5.83 -10.12
CA GLY A 100 3.37 5.44 -11.23
C GLY A 100 3.69 3.95 -11.26
N PHE A 101 2.94 3.15 -10.49
CA PHE A 101 3.07 1.70 -10.46
C PHE A 101 1.93 1.03 -11.21
N VAL A 102 2.24 -0.12 -11.82
CA VAL A 102 1.22 -1.05 -12.29
C VAL A 102 0.75 -1.89 -11.11
N PHE A 103 -0.54 -1.78 -10.79
CA PHE A 103 -1.12 -2.55 -9.71
C PHE A 103 -1.27 -4.03 -10.12
N LEU A 104 -0.82 -4.94 -9.25
CA LEU A 104 -0.98 -6.37 -9.40
C LEU A 104 -1.38 -6.97 -8.05
N ASN A 105 -2.38 -7.83 -8.05
CA ASN A 105 -2.84 -8.47 -6.82
C ASN A 105 -3.47 -9.83 -7.12
N GLY A 106 -3.38 -10.71 -6.13
CA GLY A 106 -4.15 -11.95 -6.07
C GLY A 106 -5.49 -11.71 -5.37
N MET A 107 -6.56 -12.31 -5.88
CA MET A 107 -7.83 -12.39 -5.15
C MET A 107 -8.32 -13.85 -5.08
N PRO A 108 -8.84 -14.29 -3.92
CA PRO A 108 -9.43 -15.63 -3.76
C PRO A 108 -10.87 -15.71 -4.27
N THR A 109 -11.50 -14.57 -4.57
CA THR A 109 -12.94 -14.45 -4.82
C THR A 109 -13.27 -13.99 -6.24
N GLU A 110 -14.37 -14.52 -6.76
CA GLU A 110 -15.00 -14.12 -8.03
C GLU A 110 -15.99 -12.98 -7.81
N ASP A 111 -15.57 -11.94 -7.10
CA ASP A 111 -16.41 -10.76 -6.96
C ASP A 111 -16.43 -10.06 -8.33
N ASP A 112 -17.56 -10.19 -9.04
CA ASP A 112 -17.77 -9.62 -10.37
C ASP A 112 -17.47 -8.12 -10.43
N ILE A 113 -17.75 -7.39 -9.34
CA ILE A 113 -17.49 -5.96 -9.25
C ILE A 113 -15.99 -5.71 -9.21
N LEU A 114 -15.25 -6.45 -8.38
CA LEU A 114 -13.80 -6.35 -8.31
C LEU A 114 -13.13 -6.79 -9.62
N MET A 115 -13.59 -7.89 -10.22
CA MET A 115 -13.11 -8.37 -11.51
C MET A 115 -13.30 -7.33 -12.61
N SER A 116 -14.47 -6.66 -12.66
CA SER A 116 -14.74 -5.59 -13.63
C SER A 116 -13.80 -4.39 -13.52
N MET A 117 -13.10 -4.22 -12.39
CA MET A 117 -12.16 -3.11 -12.20
C MET A 117 -10.81 -3.31 -12.90
N TYR A 118 -10.56 -4.50 -13.44
CA TYR A 118 -9.31 -4.85 -14.10
C TYR A 118 -9.49 -5.10 -15.59
N PRO A 119 -8.63 -4.53 -16.44
CA PRO A 119 -8.68 -4.80 -17.88
C PRO A 119 -8.16 -6.20 -18.22
N THR A 120 -7.28 -6.77 -17.40
CA THR A 120 -6.70 -8.10 -17.63
C THR A 120 -6.77 -8.91 -16.35
N ILE A 121 -7.30 -10.13 -16.49
CA ILE A 121 -7.47 -11.10 -15.42
C ILE A 121 -6.86 -12.42 -15.88
N TYR A 122 -5.96 -12.97 -15.07
CA TYR A 122 -5.41 -14.31 -15.22
C TYR A 122 -6.03 -15.22 -14.16
N VAL A 123 -6.62 -16.32 -14.58
CA VAL A 123 -7.24 -17.30 -13.68
C VAL A 123 -6.38 -18.55 -13.65
N GLY A 124 -5.75 -18.82 -12.51
CA GLY A 124 -5.10 -20.09 -12.22
C GLY A 124 -6.11 -21.09 -11.66
N GLN A 125 -6.21 -22.26 -12.26
CA GLN A 125 -6.96 -23.41 -11.73
C GLN A 125 -5.96 -24.54 -11.47
N ASN A 126 -6.02 -25.14 -10.28
CA ASN A 126 -5.33 -26.41 -10.02
C ASN A 126 -6.17 -27.58 -10.58
N PHE A 127 -5.65 -28.82 -10.70
CA PHE A 127 -6.43 -30.07 -10.94
C PHE A 127 -6.30 -31.06 -9.70
N GLY A 128 -7.38 -31.48 -8.97
CA GLY A 128 -7.47 -31.80 -7.51
C GLY A 128 -8.64 -31.20 -6.65
N GLU A 129 -8.42 -30.90 -5.36
CA GLU A 129 -9.38 -30.20 -4.45
C GLU A 129 -9.04 -28.69 -4.37
N TYR A 130 -9.85 -27.81 -4.98
CA TYR A 130 -9.31 -26.59 -5.62
C TYR A 130 -9.24 -25.29 -4.85
N SER A 131 -8.15 -24.54 -5.09
CA SER A 131 -8.06 -23.08 -4.91
C SER A 131 -7.87 -22.39 -6.27
N ARG A 132 -8.65 -21.33 -6.52
CA ARG A 132 -8.61 -20.48 -7.72
C ARG A 132 -7.84 -19.20 -7.37
N MET A 133 -6.87 -18.81 -8.20
CA MET A 133 -6.14 -17.54 -8.02
C MET A 133 -6.42 -16.61 -9.19
N VAL A 134 -6.92 -15.43 -8.89
CA VAL A 134 -7.18 -14.37 -9.87
C VAL A 134 -6.06 -13.34 -9.76
N LEU A 135 -5.20 -13.23 -10.78
CA LEU A 135 -4.20 -12.15 -10.88
C LEU A 135 -4.72 -11.09 -11.84
N ALA A 136 -4.73 -9.84 -11.41
CA ALA A 136 -5.30 -8.78 -12.20
C ALA A 136 -4.35 -7.59 -12.30
N SER A 137 -4.29 -6.96 -13.48
CA SER A 137 -3.36 -5.85 -13.73
C SER A 137 -3.91 -4.83 -14.71
N LYS A 138 -3.56 -3.56 -14.50
CA LYS A 138 -3.79 -2.48 -15.48
C LYS A 138 -2.50 -2.24 -16.26
N VAL A 139 -2.36 -2.90 -17.40
CA VAL A 139 -1.32 -2.58 -18.38
C VAL A 139 -1.98 -1.84 -19.55
N SER A 140 -1.77 -0.53 -19.61
CA SER A 140 -1.94 0.20 -20.88
C SER A 140 -0.60 0.15 -21.60
N LEU A 141 -0.50 -0.75 -22.58
CA LEU A 141 0.58 -0.76 -23.58
C LEU A 141 0.44 0.44 -24.51
#